data_AF-A0A944Z4Y6-F1
#
_entry.id   AF-A0A944Z4Y6-F1
#
_cell.length_a   1.000
_cell.length_b   1.000
_cell.length_c   1.000
_cell.angle_alpha   90.00
_cell.angle_beta   90.00
_cell.angle_gamma   90.00
#
_symmetry.space_group_name_H-M   'P 1'
#
loop_
_entity.id
_entity.type
_entity.pdbx_description
1 polymer ?
#
loop_
_entity_poly.entity_id
_entity_poly.type
_entity_poly.pdbx_seq_one_letter_code
_entity_poly.pdbx_strand_id
1 'polypeptide(L)'
;MPTNPFFSTGTTSEQHLYEDLIVEQLKIYGQDVYYLPRKIANKDTIFGEDPASSFDDSYIIEMYVDNSDGYMGEQEIIKKFGLELRDDITFTVSKLRWETLISNNTDLQTSLRPNEGDLVYFPTTKKFFEIQFVEHEAPFYQQSALPVYKLSCTTWEYSSERLDTGITIIDQTEDDLSVDTMQFQFALENETGSFVMESSIGAIDYFVNESFTMATQQPSDMGQVFETQAGTNTSSTADDILDFSERNPFGEVDDY
;
A
#
# COMPACT_ATOMS: atom_id res chain seq x y z
N MET A 1 8.97 -37.15 36.07
CA MET A 1 9.65 -36.98 34.76
C MET A 1 11.13 -36.77 35.01
N PRO A 2 12.04 -37.43 34.29
CA PRO A 2 13.46 -37.11 34.38
C PRO A 2 13.67 -35.68 33.89
N THR A 3 14.10 -34.79 34.79
CA THR A 3 14.43 -33.39 34.48
C THR A 3 15.94 -33.23 34.41
N ASN A 4 16.42 -32.32 33.56
CA ASN A 4 17.85 -32.04 33.46
C ASN A 4 18.31 -31.33 34.76
N PRO A 5 19.32 -31.86 35.49
CA PRO A 5 19.79 -31.26 36.75
C PRO A 5 20.45 -29.89 36.58
N PHE A 6 20.80 -29.50 35.35
CA PHE A 6 21.41 -28.20 35.03
C PHE A 6 20.39 -27.11 34.68
N PHE A 7 19.10 -27.43 34.63
CA PHE A 7 18.05 -26.45 34.34
C PHE A 7 16.96 -26.52 35.40
N SER A 8 16.71 -25.39 36.05
CA SER A 8 15.55 -25.21 36.91
C SER A 8 14.37 -24.67 36.08
N THR A 9 13.18 -25.20 36.29
CA THR A 9 12.00 -24.86 35.48
C THR A 9 11.34 -23.53 35.90
N GLY A 10 12.10 -22.47 36.19
CA GLY A 10 11.46 -21.22 36.64
C GLY A 10 12.29 -19.97 36.92
N THR A 11 13.61 -19.95 36.78
CA THR A 11 14.36 -18.68 36.97
C THR A 11 14.35 -17.81 35.70
N THR A 12 14.26 -16.49 35.87
CA THR A 12 14.26 -15.52 34.75
C THR A 12 15.58 -15.54 33.97
N SER A 13 16.71 -15.74 34.66
CA SER A 13 18.02 -15.87 34.03
C SER A 13 18.13 -17.07 33.08
N GLU A 14 17.49 -18.20 33.43
CA GLU A 14 17.46 -19.37 32.54
C GLU A 14 16.52 -19.14 31.36
N GLN A 15 15.38 -18.46 31.56
CA GLN A 15 14.48 -18.09 30.46
C GLN A 15 15.19 -17.23 29.42
N HIS A 16 15.94 -16.21 29.85
CA HIS A 16 16.74 -15.39 28.94
C HIS A 16 17.84 -16.19 28.24
N LEU A 17 18.51 -17.12 28.93
CA LEU A 17 19.48 -18.00 28.27
C LEU A 17 18.83 -18.84 27.16
N TYR A 18 17.62 -19.37 27.40
CA TYR A 18 16.88 -20.09 26.37
C TYR A 18 16.49 -19.19 25.20
N GLU A 19 16.01 -17.97 25.47
CA GLU A 19 15.68 -16.98 24.44
C GLU A 19 16.91 -16.63 23.59
N ASP A 20 18.04 -16.34 24.23
CA ASP A 20 19.30 -16.01 23.55
C ASP A 20 19.81 -17.15 22.67
N LEU A 21 19.73 -18.40 23.16
CA LEU A 21 20.11 -19.57 22.38
C LEU A 21 19.22 -19.77 21.15
N ILE A 22 17.93 -19.49 21.27
CA ILE A 22 16.98 -19.57 20.15
C ILE A 22 17.26 -18.47 19.13
N VAL A 23 17.55 -17.25 19.59
CA VAL A 23 17.97 -16.16 18.70
C VAL A 23 19.23 -16.54 17.94
N GLU A 24 20.24 -17.08 18.61
CA GLU A 24 21.47 -17.52 17.97
C GLU A 24 21.20 -18.66 16.97
N GLN A 25 20.32 -19.61 17.32
CA GLN A 25 19.91 -20.67 16.41
C GLN A 25 19.24 -20.11 15.14
N LEU A 26 18.34 -19.14 15.28
CA LEU A 26 17.68 -18.48 14.15
C LEU A 26 18.66 -17.68 13.29
N LYS A 27 19.69 -17.07 13.88
CA LYS A 27 20.75 -16.39 13.10
C LYS A 27 21.64 -17.35 12.32
N ILE A 28 21.86 -18.57 12.83
CA ILE A 28 22.69 -19.57 12.16
C ILE A 28 21.93 -20.29 11.05
N TYR A 29 20.68 -20.71 11.31
CA TYR A 29 19.91 -21.58 10.41
C TYR A 29 18.72 -20.90 9.73
N GLY A 30 18.30 -19.73 10.21
CA GLY A 30 17.24 -18.95 9.61
C GLY A 30 17.68 -18.23 8.35
N GLN A 31 16.77 -17.44 7.81
CA GLN A 31 16.99 -16.58 6.66
C GLN A 31 16.58 -15.16 7.04
N ASP A 32 17.30 -14.19 6.50
CA ASP A 32 16.94 -12.78 6.64
C ASP A 32 15.75 -12.48 5.72
N VAL A 33 14.64 -12.06 6.30
CA VAL A 33 13.43 -11.65 5.60
C VAL A 33 13.06 -10.23 5.99
N TYR A 34 12.28 -9.57 5.13
CA TYR A 34 11.75 -8.25 5.43
C TYR A 34 10.34 -8.40 5.96
N TYR A 35 10.09 -7.86 7.14
CA TYR A 35 8.77 -7.71 7.74
C TYR A 35 8.24 -6.31 7.42
N LEU A 36 7.04 -6.25 6.85
CA LEU A 36 6.37 -5.02 6.46
C LEU A 36 5.04 -4.92 7.25
N PRO A 37 4.95 -4.03 8.25
CA PRO A 37 3.71 -3.84 8.99
C PRO A 37 2.65 -3.17 8.12
N ARG A 38 1.41 -3.66 8.19
CA ARG A 38 0.28 -3.08 7.48
C ARG A 38 -0.21 -1.83 8.19
N LYS A 39 -0.27 -0.72 7.45
CA LYS A 39 -0.91 0.50 7.89
C LYS A 39 -2.31 0.58 7.29
N ILE A 40 -3.30 0.68 8.17
CA ILE A 40 -4.70 0.77 7.77
C ILE A 40 -5.09 2.25 7.80
N ALA A 41 -5.48 2.81 6.64
CA ALA A 41 -6.05 4.15 6.60
C ALA A 41 -7.35 4.21 7.43
N ASN A 42 -7.73 5.40 7.92
CA ASN A 42 -8.89 5.55 8.81
C ASN A 42 -10.11 4.78 8.29
N LYS A 43 -10.56 3.78 9.06
CA LYS A 43 -11.78 3.02 8.76
C LYS A 43 -12.96 3.97 8.69
N ASP A 44 -13.60 4.04 7.53
CA ASP A 44 -14.87 4.75 7.40
C ASP A 44 -15.96 3.93 8.11
N THR A 45 -16.26 4.32 9.34
CA THR A 45 -17.27 3.66 10.17
C THR A 45 -18.71 3.99 9.73
N ILE A 46 -18.90 4.95 8.82
CA ILE A 46 -20.22 5.42 8.36
C ILE A 46 -20.62 4.69 7.08
N PHE A 47 -19.69 4.56 6.12
CA PHE A 47 -19.97 3.95 4.82
C PHE A 47 -19.55 2.48 4.73
N GLY A 48 -18.77 1.98 5.70
CA GLY A 48 -18.35 0.58 5.75
C GLY A 48 -17.45 0.17 4.58
N GLU A 49 -16.78 1.15 3.97
CA GLU A 49 -15.75 0.92 2.96
C GLU A 49 -14.54 0.23 3.60
N ASP A 50 -13.92 -0.68 2.86
CA ASP A 50 -12.69 -1.32 3.31
C ASP A 50 -11.56 -0.28 3.27
N PRO A 51 -10.87 -0.01 4.40
CA PRO A 51 -9.79 0.96 4.40
C PRO A 51 -8.67 0.53 3.45
N ALA A 52 -8.27 1.45 2.56
CA ALA A 52 -7.05 1.31 1.79
C ALA A 52 -5.87 1.00 2.72
N SER A 53 -5.08 0.00 2.35
CA SER A 53 -3.92 -0.44 3.11
C SER A 53 -2.63 0.03 2.44
N SER A 54 -1.67 0.46 3.24
CA SER A 54 -0.33 0.82 2.77
C SER A 54 0.75 0.16 3.61
N PHE A 55 1.93 0.00 3.01
CA PHE A 55 3.11 -0.55 3.64
C PHE A 55 4.27 0.42 3.44
N ASP A 56 4.51 1.25 4.45
CA ASP A 56 5.50 2.34 4.39
C ASP A 56 6.84 1.95 5.06
N ASP A 57 6.82 0.96 5.95
CA ASP A 57 7.97 0.54 6.76
C ASP A 57 8.46 -0.85 6.39
N SER A 58 9.75 -1.11 6.58
CA SER A 58 10.34 -2.45 6.44
C SER A 58 11.40 -2.74 7.51
N TYR A 59 11.40 -3.97 8.01
CA TYR A 59 12.31 -4.43 9.05
C TYR A 59 12.97 -5.75 8.66
N ILE A 60 14.30 -5.79 8.67
CA ILE A 60 15.04 -7.05 8.46
C ILE A 60 15.00 -7.84 9.77
N ILE A 61 14.51 -9.07 9.70
CA ILE A 61 14.46 -9.99 10.83
C ILE A 61 14.77 -11.41 10.39
N GLU A 62 15.50 -12.13 11.22
CA GLU A 62 15.80 -13.54 11.01
C GLU A 62 14.57 -14.41 11.30
N MET A 63 14.13 -15.17 10.28
CA MET A 63 13.04 -16.13 10.41
C MET A 63 13.49 -17.50 9.91
N TYR A 64 13.07 -18.55 10.62
CA TYR A 64 13.24 -19.92 10.13
C TYR A 64 12.02 -20.33 9.32
N VAL A 65 12.27 -20.87 8.12
CA VAL A 65 11.22 -21.42 7.26
C VAL A 65 10.99 -22.88 7.63
N ASP A 66 9.81 -23.18 8.16
CA ASP A 66 9.34 -24.55 8.31
C ASP A 66 8.59 -24.94 7.04
N ASN A 67 9.29 -25.68 6.16
CA ASN A 67 8.66 -26.23 4.98
C ASN A 67 8.08 -27.61 5.34
N SER A 68 6.77 -27.68 5.56
CA SER A 68 6.06 -28.94 5.74
C SER A 68 5.91 -29.65 4.39
N ASP A 69 7.03 -30.07 3.80
CA ASP A 69 7.14 -30.73 2.49
C ASP A 69 6.64 -32.20 2.52
N GLY A 70 5.69 -32.50 3.41
CA GLY A 70 5.26 -33.85 3.77
C GLY A 70 4.07 -34.39 2.99
N TYR A 71 3.49 -33.61 2.06
CA TYR A 71 2.27 -34.01 1.34
C TYR A 71 2.31 -33.69 -0.17
N MET A 72 3.46 -33.99 -0.80
CA MET A 72 3.71 -33.78 -2.23
C MET A 72 2.72 -34.54 -3.17
N GLY A 73 1.89 -35.45 -2.67
CA GLY A 73 0.98 -36.26 -3.47
C GLY A 73 -0.39 -35.64 -3.78
N GLU A 74 -0.92 -34.75 -2.93
CA GLU A 74 -2.26 -34.16 -3.12
C GLU A 74 -2.18 -32.78 -3.81
N GLN A 75 -1.10 -32.04 -3.58
CA GLN A 75 -0.83 -30.75 -4.22
C GLN A 75 -0.59 -30.87 -5.74
N GLU A 76 0.04 -31.97 -6.20
CA GLU A 76 0.27 -32.23 -7.63
C GLU A 76 -1.03 -32.58 -8.38
N ILE A 77 -1.99 -33.19 -7.69
CA ILE A 77 -3.30 -33.55 -8.26
C ILE A 77 -4.16 -32.30 -8.49
N ILE A 78 -4.14 -31.33 -7.57
CA ILE A 78 -4.94 -30.11 -7.65
C ILE A 78 -4.44 -29.17 -8.76
N LYS A 79 -3.11 -29.03 -8.90
CA LYS A 79 -2.49 -28.24 -10.00
C LYS A 79 -2.87 -28.74 -11.40
N LYS A 80 -3.14 -30.06 -11.53
CA LYS A 80 -3.58 -30.68 -12.80
C LYS A 80 -5.01 -30.30 -13.21
N PHE A 81 -5.83 -29.78 -12.29
CA PHE A 81 -7.21 -29.35 -12.58
C PHE A 81 -7.35 -27.86 -12.88
N GLY A 82 -6.25 -27.12 -13.02
CA GLY A 82 -6.30 -25.69 -13.35
C GLY A 82 -6.76 -24.80 -12.20
N LEU A 83 -6.75 -25.32 -10.96
CA LEU A 83 -6.93 -24.53 -9.75
C LEU A 83 -5.55 -24.06 -9.27
N GLU A 84 -5.44 -22.77 -8.98
CA GLU A 84 -4.23 -22.17 -8.45
C GLU A 84 -4.03 -22.62 -7.00
N LEU A 85 -2.91 -23.30 -6.74
CA LEU A 85 -2.52 -23.68 -5.39
C LEU A 85 -1.73 -22.51 -4.81
N ARG A 86 -2.24 -21.91 -3.73
CA ARG A 86 -1.49 -20.92 -2.96
C ARG A 86 -0.35 -21.64 -2.26
N ASP A 87 0.87 -21.11 -2.41
CA ASP A 87 2.01 -21.61 -1.66
C ASP A 87 1.85 -21.14 -0.21
N ASP A 88 1.60 -22.09 0.69
CA ASP A 88 1.56 -21.88 2.13
C ASP A 88 2.95 -22.09 2.71
N ILE A 89 3.39 -21.18 3.58
CA ILE A 89 4.69 -21.23 4.25
C ILE A 89 4.52 -20.91 5.72
N THR A 90 5.28 -21.59 6.58
CA THR A 90 5.31 -21.29 8.01
C THR A 90 6.64 -20.66 8.37
N PHE A 91 6.61 -19.44 8.92
CA PHE A 91 7.80 -18.79 9.47
C PHE A 91 7.82 -18.90 10.99
N THR A 92 8.99 -19.15 11.55
CA THR A 92 9.22 -19.12 13.00
C THR A 92 10.15 -17.95 13.33
N VAL A 93 9.70 -17.08 14.24
CA VAL A 93 10.44 -15.88 14.68
C VAL A 93 10.59 -15.87 16.20
N SER A 94 11.71 -15.34 16.70
CA SER A 94 11.93 -15.19 18.14
C SER A 94 11.11 -14.03 18.71
N LYS A 95 10.46 -14.28 19.86
CA LYS A 95 9.70 -13.27 20.60
C LYS A 95 10.58 -12.12 21.10
N LEU A 96 11.76 -12.43 21.64
CA LEU A 96 12.72 -11.42 22.12
C LEU A 96 13.16 -10.48 20.99
N ARG A 97 13.41 -11.03 19.79
CA ARG A 97 13.83 -10.25 18.62
C ARG A 97 12.72 -9.36 18.10
N TRP A 98 11.50 -9.89 18.04
CA TRP A 98 10.31 -9.11 17.73
C TRP A 98 10.15 -7.92 18.69
N GLU A 99 10.21 -8.18 20.00
CA GLU A 99 10.07 -7.16 21.04
C GLU A 99 11.17 -6.08 20.93
N THR A 100 12.40 -6.48 20.67
CA THR A 100 13.52 -5.54 20.58
C THR A 100 13.47 -4.66 19.33
N LEU A 101 13.07 -5.23 18.18
CA LEU A 101 13.23 -4.61 16.87
C LEU A 101 11.97 -3.92 16.36
N ILE A 102 10.80 -4.55 16.54
CA ILE A 102 9.57 -4.17 15.84
C ILE A 102 8.51 -3.63 16.81
N SER A 103 8.43 -4.13 18.05
CA SER A 103 7.34 -3.78 18.98
C SER A 103 7.19 -2.29 19.32
N ASN A 104 8.21 -1.47 19.10
CA ASN A 104 8.18 -0.02 19.32
C ASN A 104 7.55 0.76 18.16
N ASN A 105 7.16 0.11 17.06
CA ASN A 105 6.50 0.78 15.95
C ASN A 105 5.05 1.13 16.31
N THR A 106 4.67 2.40 16.10
CA THR A 106 3.34 2.95 16.35
C THR A 106 2.27 2.51 15.35
N ASP A 107 2.67 2.04 14.17
CA ASP A 107 1.77 1.63 13.10
C ASP A 107 1.28 0.17 13.29
N LEU A 108 1.84 -0.56 14.25
CA LEU A 108 1.36 -1.89 14.63
C LEU A 108 0.00 -1.83 15.31
N GLN A 109 -0.94 -2.66 14.83
CA GLN A 109 -2.26 -2.82 15.47
C GLN A 109 -2.14 -3.39 16.88
N THR A 110 -1.19 -4.29 17.11
CA THR A 110 -0.80 -4.79 18.42
C THR A 110 0.73 -4.86 18.49
N SER A 111 1.34 -4.20 19.49
CA SER A 111 2.80 -4.22 19.67
C SER A 111 3.35 -5.54 20.22
N LEU A 112 2.48 -6.38 20.81
CA LEU A 112 2.87 -7.58 21.55
C LEU A 112 3.33 -8.74 20.65
N ARG A 113 2.85 -8.81 19.41
CA ARG A 113 3.09 -9.92 18.47
C ARG A 113 2.97 -9.44 17.02
N PRO A 114 3.51 -10.18 16.05
CA PRO A 114 3.19 -9.96 14.63
C PRO A 114 1.68 -9.96 14.41
N ASN A 115 1.20 -9.07 13.54
CA ASN A 115 -0.24 -8.94 13.27
C ASN A 115 -0.65 -9.75 12.05
N GLU A 116 -1.88 -10.24 12.06
CA GLU A 116 -2.50 -10.80 10.87
C GLU A 116 -2.70 -9.71 9.80
N GLY A 117 -2.42 -10.04 8.54
CA GLY A 117 -2.47 -9.11 7.40
C GLY A 117 -1.18 -8.32 7.16
N ASP A 118 -0.17 -8.46 8.02
CA ASP A 118 1.17 -7.92 7.75
C ASP A 118 1.88 -8.79 6.69
N LEU A 119 2.83 -8.19 5.96
CA LEU A 119 3.55 -8.88 4.88
C LEU A 119 4.96 -9.28 5.31
N VAL A 120 5.39 -10.43 4.81
CA VAL A 120 6.78 -10.90 4.87
C VAL A 120 7.30 -11.05 3.46
N TYR A 121 8.27 -10.23 3.08
CA TYR A 121 8.98 -10.36 1.82
C TYR A 121 10.19 -11.28 2.01
N PHE A 122 10.24 -12.36 1.22
CA PHE A 122 11.34 -13.32 1.27
C PHE A 122 12.29 -13.08 0.07
N PRO A 123 13.50 -12.52 0.28
CA PRO A 123 14.40 -12.17 -0.83
C PRO A 123 14.83 -13.35 -1.70
N THR A 124 14.92 -14.55 -1.12
CA THR A 124 15.34 -15.77 -1.83
C THR A 124 14.32 -16.20 -2.88
N THR A 125 13.02 -16.10 -2.58
CA THR A 125 11.94 -16.44 -3.51
C THR A 125 11.40 -15.23 -4.28
N LYS A 126 11.75 -14.01 -3.85
CA LYS A 126 11.22 -12.73 -4.36
C LYS A 126 9.69 -12.67 -4.33
N LYS A 127 9.08 -13.30 -3.33
CA LYS A 127 7.64 -13.32 -3.12
C LYS A 127 7.28 -12.65 -1.79
N PHE A 128 6.08 -12.09 -1.76
CA PHE A 128 5.43 -11.60 -0.56
C PHE A 128 4.54 -12.70 0.01
N PHE A 129 4.50 -12.78 1.33
CA PHE A 129 3.63 -13.68 2.07
C PHE A 129 2.83 -12.87 3.08
N GLU A 130 1.51 -13.02 3.07
CA GLU A 130 0.62 -12.41 4.05
C GLU A 130 0.44 -13.33 5.25
N ILE A 131 0.59 -12.77 6.45
CA ILE A 131 0.38 -13.48 7.70
C ILE A 131 -1.12 -13.71 7.91
N GLN A 132 -1.57 -14.95 7.81
CA GLN A 132 -2.97 -15.31 8.06
C GLN A 132 -3.24 -15.56 9.53
N PHE A 133 -2.30 -16.21 10.22
CA PHE A 133 -2.46 -16.58 11.62
C PHE A 133 -1.14 -16.61 12.36
N VAL A 134 -1.15 -16.11 13.60
CA VAL A 134 0.01 -16.13 14.50
C VAL A 134 -0.28 -17.02 15.69
N GLU A 135 0.36 -18.19 15.69
CA GLU A 135 0.33 -19.10 16.82
C GLU A 135 1.22 -18.54 17.94
N HIS A 136 0.57 -18.20 19.04
CA HIS A 136 1.18 -17.61 20.24
C HIS A 136 0.95 -18.45 21.50
N GLU A 137 0.16 -19.53 21.41
CA GLU A 137 -0.16 -20.45 22.52
C GLU A 137 -0.15 -21.90 22.04
N ALA A 138 0.66 -22.74 22.68
CA ALA A 138 0.70 -24.18 22.45
C ALA A 138 0.50 -24.91 23.80
N PRO A 139 -0.43 -25.88 23.89
CA PRO A 139 -0.96 -26.38 25.17
C PRO A 139 -0.02 -27.27 26.00
N PHE A 140 1.19 -27.59 25.54
CA PHE A 140 2.09 -28.55 26.21
C PHE A 140 3.53 -28.04 26.33
N TYR A 141 3.79 -27.16 27.30
CA TYR A 141 5.16 -26.90 27.77
C TYR A 141 5.22 -26.80 29.30
N GLN A 142 6.28 -27.36 29.89
CA GLN A 142 6.55 -27.27 31.33
C GLN A 142 7.18 -25.92 31.74
N GLN A 143 7.57 -25.10 30.76
CA GLN A 143 8.12 -23.76 30.94
C GLN A 143 7.08 -22.74 30.42
N SER A 144 6.65 -21.82 31.28
CA SER A 144 5.45 -20.98 31.14
C SER A 144 5.47 -19.88 30.05
N ALA A 145 6.36 -19.94 29.07
CA ALA A 145 6.37 -18.97 27.97
C ALA A 145 6.99 -19.58 26.71
N LEU A 146 6.29 -19.49 25.59
CA LEU A 146 6.85 -19.77 24.28
C LEU A 146 7.81 -18.65 23.88
N PRO A 147 9.10 -18.95 23.63
CA PRO A 147 10.08 -17.94 23.20
C PRO A 147 10.00 -17.61 21.70
N VAL A 148 9.05 -18.21 20.97
CA VAL A 148 8.90 -18.07 19.52
C VAL A 148 7.44 -17.85 19.13
N TYR A 149 7.24 -17.13 18.02
CA TYR A 149 5.97 -17.05 17.31
C TYR A 149 6.06 -17.88 16.03
N LYS A 150 4.99 -18.63 15.73
CA LYS A 150 4.84 -19.28 14.43
C LYS A 150 3.80 -18.55 13.60
N LEU A 151 4.19 -18.19 12.40
CA LEU A 151 3.41 -17.39 11.46
C LEU A 151 3.01 -18.30 10.30
N SER A 152 1.72 -18.61 10.21
CA SER A 152 1.16 -19.29 9.05
C SER A 152 0.86 -18.24 7.99
N CYS A 153 1.58 -18.30 6.87
CA CYS A 153 1.51 -17.29 5.83
C CYS A 153 1.11 -17.90 4.49
N THR A 154 0.36 -17.14 3.71
CA THR A 154 -0.04 -17.48 2.33
C THR A 154 0.64 -16.54 1.37
N THR A 155 0.88 -16.95 0.12
CA THR A 155 1.37 -16.02 -0.91
C THR A 155 0.42 -14.82 -1.04
N TRP A 156 0.98 -13.61 -1.02
CA TRP A 156 0.23 -12.37 -1.19
C TRP A 156 0.19 -11.99 -2.68
N GLU A 157 -0.96 -11.45 -3.09
CA GLU A 157 -1.19 -10.95 -4.44
C GLU A 157 -1.45 -9.45 -4.37
N TYR A 158 -0.80 -8.70 -5.24
CA TYR A 158 -0.97 -7.25 -5.33
C TYR A 158 -2.39 -6.89 -5.77
N SER A 159 -3.07 -6.05 -5.00
CA SER A 159 -4.44 -5.57 -5.23
C SER A 159 -4.52 -4.04 -5.14
N SER A 160 -3.54 -3.34 -5.73
CA SER A 160 -3.45 -1.86 -5.75
C SER A 160 -3.21 -1.22 -4.38
N GLU A 161 -2.60 -1.94 -3.44
CA GLU A 161 -2.06 -1.38 -2.22
C GLU A 161 -0.75 -0.61 -2.47
N ARG A 162 -0.51 0.44 -1.70
CA ARG A 162 0.71 1.25 -1.78
C ARG A 162 1.87 0.57 -1.04
N LEU A 163 3.01 0.41 -1.71
CA LEU A 163 4.25 -0.21 -1.22
C LEU A 163 5.42 0.79 -1.33
N ASP A 164 5.57 1.66 -0.33
CA ASP A 164 6.61 2.68 -0.27
C ASP A 164 7.59 2.39 0.88
N THR A 165 8.31 1.27 0.80
CA THR A 165 9.20 0.84 1.90
C THR A 165 10.59 1.49 1.85
N GLY A 166 10.93 2.16 0.75
CA GLY A 166 12.27 2.71 0.48
C GLY A 166 13.28 1.65 0.01
N ILE A 167 12.82 0.41 -0.22
CA ILE A 167 13.63 -0.68 -0.72
C ILE A 167 13.25 -0.93 -2.17
N THR A 168 14.17 -0.62 -3.07
CA THR A 168 13.93 -0.69 -4.53
C THR A 168 13.35 -2.02 -4.99
N ILE A 169 13.80 -3.16 -4.44
CA ILE A 169 13.32 -4.49 -4.87
C ILE A 169 11.88 -4.80 -4.43
N ILE A 170 11.40 -4.14 -3.37
CA ILE A 170 10.03 -4.28 -2.86
C ILE A 170 9.14 -3.31 -3.62
N ASP A 171 9.53 -2.04 -3.65
CA ASP A 171 8.76 -0.94 -4.26
C ASP A 171 8.57 -1.15 -5.78
N GLN A 172 9.53 -1.78 -6.46
CA GLN A 172 9.40 -2.20 -7.87
C GLN A 172 8.17 -3.07 -8.16
N THR A 173 7.67 -3.80 -7.16
CA THR A 173 6.48 -4.65 -7.34
C THR A 173 5.23 -3.80 -7.57
N GLU A 174 5.12 -2.65 -6.90
CA GLU A 174 4.07 -1.68 -7.15
C GLU A 174 4.26 -1.06 -8.54
N ASP A 175 5.46 -0.59 -8.88
CA ASP A 175 5.73 0.03 -10.18
C ASP A 175 5.39 -0.89 -11.38
N ASP A 176 5.72 -2.18 -11.28
CA ASP A 176 5.52 -3.15 -12.36
C ASP A 176 4.05 -3.59 -12.52
N LEU A 177 3.27 -3.60 -11.42
CA LEU A 177 1.90 -4.11 -11.38
C LEU A 177 0.84 -3.02 -11.28
N SER A 178 1.24 -1.78 -11.01
CA SER A 178 0.33 -0.65 -10.90
C SER A 178 -0.36 -0.40 -12.24
N VAL A 179 -1.69 -0.27 -12.17
CA VAL A 179 -2.54 0.11 -13.31
C VAL A 179 -2.82 1.62 -13.28
N ASP A 180 -2.17 2.36 -12.38
CA ASP A 180 -2.40 3.80 -12.24
C ASP A 180 -1.86 4.57 -13.45
N THR A 181 -2.77 4.86 -14.38
CA THR A 181 -2.50 5.70 -15.55
C THR A 181 -2.12 7.15 -15.20
N MET A 182 -2.36 7.61 -13.97
CA MET A 182 -1.95 8.95 -13.54
C MET A 182 -0.44 9.07 -13.31
N GLN A 183 0.30 7.96 -13.18
CA GLN A 183 1.78 8.02 -13.13
C GLN A 183 2.40 8.64 -14.40
N PHE A 184 1.71 8.57 -15.54
CA PHE A 184 2.14 9.20 -16.79
C PHE A 184 1.53 10.60 -17.02
N GLN A 185 0.86 11.17 -16.00
CA GLN A 185 0.30 12.50 -16.11
C GLN A 185 1.41 13.57 -16.07
N PHE A 186 1.56 14.28 -17.19
CA PHE A 186 2.41 15.46 -17.26
C PHE A 186 1.64 16.67 -16.74
N ALA A 187 2.08 17.24 -15.62
CA ALA A 187 1.55 18.51 -15.12
C ALA A 187 2.52 19.65 -15.46
N LEU A 188 2.02 20.71 -16.12
CA LEU A 188 2.75 21.97 -16.26
C LEU A 188 2.66 22.73 -14.94
N GLU A 189 3.67 22.59 -14.08
CA GLU A 189 3.66 23.15 -12.71
C GLU A 189 3.58 24.69 -12.66
N ASN A 190 3.76 25.38 -13.79
CA ASN A 190 3.80 26.85 -13.81
C ASN A 190 3.30 27.48 -15.12
N GLU A 191 2.52 26.75 -15.95
CA GLU A 191 2.05 27.17 -17.29
C GLU A 191 3.12 27.78 -18.21
N THR A 192 4.41 27.58 -17.89
CA THR A 192 5.54 28.21 -18.57
C THR A 192 6.41 27.09 -19.16
N GLY A 193 6.17 26.79 -20.42
CA GLY A 193 6.87 25.74 -21.16
C GLY A 193 5.95 25.04 -22.15
N SER A 194 6.52 24.43 -23.17
CA SER A 194 5.79 23.64 -24.17
C SER A 194 6.47 22.29 -24.32
N PHE A 195 5.71 21.20 -24.27
CA PHE A 195 6.26 19.88 -24.55
C PHE A 195 6.43 19.73 -26.06
N VAL A 196 7.64 19.40 -26.52
CA VAL A 196 7.96 19.24 -27.94
C VAL A 196 8.09 17.75 -28.23
N MET A 197 7.36 17.26 -29.25
CA MET A 197 7.48 15.90 -29.73
C MET A 197 8.83 15.70 -30.42
N GLU A 198 9.44 14.53 -30.21
CA GLU A 198 10.65 14.16 -30.92
C GLU A 198 10.37 14.03 -32.43
N SER A 199 11.08 14.81 -33.24
CA SER A 199 10.96 14.78 -34.70
C SER A 199 12.21 14.20 -35.34
N SER A 200 12.03 13.14 -36.14
CA SER A 200 13.08 12.54 -36.95
C SER A 200 13.54 13.42 -38.13
N ILE A 201 12.84 14.53 -38.40
CA ILE A 201 13.18 15.49 -39.46
C ILE A 201 13.49 16.90 -38.93
N GLY A 202 13.60 17.05 -37.60
CA GLY A 202 13.92 18.34 -36.96
C GLY A 202 12.79 19.35 -36.98
N ALA A 203 11.55 18.92 -37.23
CA ALA A 203 10.37 19.76 -37.01
C ALA A 203 10.13 19.94 -35.51
N ILE A 204 9.69 21.12 -35.11
CA ILE A 204 9.31 21.40 -33.72
C ILE A 204 7.78 21.26 -33.65
N ASP A 205 7.31 20.08 -33.25
CA ASP A 205 5.89 19.81 -33.04
C ASP A 205 5.57 19.91 -31.55
N TYR A 206 4.57 20.71 -31.19
CA TYR A 206 4.20 20.93 -29.79
C TYR A 206 3.04 20.01 -29.40
N PHE A 207 3.15 19.37 -28.24
CA PHE A 207 2.01 18.74 -27.59
C PHE A 207 1.18 19.84 -26.93
N VAL A 208 0.06 20.18 -27.57
CA VAL A 208 -0.89 21.20 -27.10
C VAL A 208 -2.11 20.48 -26.53
N ASN A 209 -2.40 20.69 -25.26
CA ASN A 209 -3.70 20.32 -24.69
C ASN A 209 -4.69 21.42 -25.10
N GLU A 210 -5.33 21.26 -26.25
CA GLU A 210 -6.24 22.29 -26.76
C GLU A 210 -7.47 22.42 -25.85
N SER A 211 -7.68 23.62 -25.31
CA SER A 211 -8.95 23.98 -24.71
C SER A 211 -10.01 23.99 -25.81
N PHE A 212 -10.95 23.06 -25.76
CA PHE A 212 -12.01 22.95 -26.75
C PHE A 212 -12.94 24.18 -26.67
N THR A 213 -13.09 24.91 -27.79
CA THR A 213 -14.20 25.85 -28.00
C THR A 213 -14.89 25.51 -29.31
N MET A 214 -16.23 25.53 -29.36
CA MET A 214 -16.98 25.11 -30.57
C MET A 214 -16.70 25.99 -31.81
N ALA A 215 -16.15 27.20 -31.61
CA ALA A 215 -15.77 28.13 -32.67
C ALA A 215 -14.62 27.64 -33.56
N THR A 216 -13.72 26.76 -33.07
CA THR A 216 -12.61 26.22 -33.89
C THR A 216 -13.03 25.07 -34.81
N GLN A 217 -14.11 24.33 -34.49
CA GLN A 217 -14.66 23.30 -35.38
C GLN A 217 -15.71 23.85 -36.34
N GLN A 218 -16.50 24.84 -35.92
CA GLN A 218 -17.56 25.43 -36.72
C GLN A 218 -17.34 26.94 -36.86
N PRO A 219 -16.74 27.42 -37.96
CA PRO A 219 -16.42 28.85 -38.15
C PRO A 219 -17.62 29.79 -38.13
N SER A 220 -18.84 29.26 -38.19
CA SER A 220 -20.10 30.00 -38.08
C SER A 220 -20.66 30.07 -36.65
N ASP A 221 -20.03 29.42 -35.67
CA ASP A 221 -20.44 29.54 -34.28
C ASP A 221 -20.00 30.89 -33.71
N MET A 222 -20.99 31.76 -33.48
CA MET A 222 -20.81 33.09 -32.90
C MET A 222 -21.23 33.14 -31.43
N GLY A 223 -21.55 32.00 -30.80
CA GLY A 223 -22.07 31.94 -29.43
C GLY A 223 -21.17 32.65 -28.43
N GLN A 224 -19.88 32.29 -28.37
CA GLN A 224 -18.92 32.96 -27.47
C GLN A 224 -18.73 34.45 -27.76
N VAL A 225 -18.84 34.87 -29.03
CA VAL A 225 -18.74 36.28 -29.40
C VAL A 225 -19.95 37.06 -28.88
N PHE A 226 -21.15 36.47 -28.94
CA PHE A 226 -22.36 37.06 -28.39
C PHE A 226 -22.32 37.14 -26.86
N GLU A 227 -21.89 36.08 -26.17
CA GLU A 227 -21.73 36.11 -24.70
C GLU A 227 -20.68 37.15 -24.26
N THR A 228 -19.56 37.26 -25.00
CA THR A 228 -18.53 38.27 -24.73
C THR A 228 -19.04 39.70 -24.94
N GLN A 229 -19.84 39.93 -26.00
CA GLN A 229 -20.44 41.24 -26.25
C GLN A 229 -21.57 41.57 -25.26
N ALA A 230 -22.26 40.55 -24.75
CA ALA A 230 -23.29 40.69 -23.73
C ALA A 230 -22.72 40.87 -22.32
N GLY A 231 -21.40 40.68 -22.13
CA GLY A 231 -20.73 40.81 -20.83
C GLY A 231 -20.96 39.63 -19.88
N THR A 232 -21.58 38.54 -20.36
CA THR A 232 -22.02 37.38 -19.56
C THR A 232 -20.91 36.34 -19.32
N ASN A 233 -19.70 36.60 -19.81
CA ASN A 233 -18.55 35.71 -19.69
C ASN A 233 -17.53 36.17 -18.64
N THR A 234 -17.88 37.19 -17.84
CA THR A 234 -16.99 37.70 -16.80
C THR A 234 -16.91 36.72 -15.63
N SER A 235 -15.79 36.69 -14.92
CA SER A 235 -15.55 35.77 -13.80
C SER A 235 -16.42 36.06 -12.56
N SER A 236 -17.33 37.02 -12.64
CA SER A 236 -18.16 37.52 -11.56
C SER A 236 -19.58 37.75 -12.06
N THR A 237 -20.54 37.10 -11.43
CA THR A 237 -21.98 37.28 -11.73
C THR A 237 -22.50 38.68 -11.36
N ALA A 238 -21.65 39.58 -10.85
CA ALA A 238 -22.02 40.94 -10.51
C ALA A 238 -22.18 41.84 -11.76
N ASP A 239 -21.46 41.53 -12.85
CA ASP A 239 -21.56 42.26 -14.13
C ASP A 239 -22.66 41.67 -15.03
N ASP A 240 -23.07 40.42 -14.77
CA ASP A 240 -24.10 39.69 -15.53
C ASP A 240 -25.54 40.17 -15.23
N ILE A 241 -25.72 41.03 -14.22
CA ILE A 241 -27.02 41.56 -13.82
C ILE A 241 -27.24 42.90 -14.51
N LEU A 242 -28.21 42.95 -15.42
CA LEU A 242 -28.67 44.21 -16.03
C LEU A 242 -29.16 45.17 -14.93
N ASP A 243 -28.34 46.17 -14.59
CA ASP A 243 -28.65 47.19 -13.60
C ASP A 243 -29.58 48.27 -14.19
N PHE A 244 -30.82 48.31 -13.69
CA PHE A 244 -31.85 49.28 -14.09
C PHE A 244 -31.96 50.49 -13.15
N SER A 245 -31.02 50.64 -12.20
CA SER A 245 -31.07 51.69 -11.16
C SER A 245 -30.91 53.12 -11.70
N GLU A 246 -30.22 53.30 -12.82
CA GLU A 246 -29.92 54.64 -13.36
C GLU A 246 -30.81 55.07 -14.54
N ARG A 247 -31.42 54.14 -15.29
CA ARG A 247 -32.37 54.49 -16.37
C ARG A 247 -33.20 53.29 -16.84
N ASN A 248 -34.53 53.38 -16.68
CA ASN A 248 -35.46 52.40 -17.25
C ASN A 248 -35.45 52.51 -18.80
N PRO A 249 -35.05 51.46 -19.54
CA PRO A 249 -35.03 51.49 -20.99
C PRO A 249 -36.41 51.34 -21.65
N PHE A 250 -37.48 51.10 -20.86
CA PHE A 250 -38.84 50.85 -21.36
C PHE A 250 -39.81 52.03 -21.24
N GLY A 251 -39.31 53.25 -20.98
CA GLY A 251 -40.08 54.49 -21.06
C GLY A 251 -40.11 55.29 -19.76
N GLU A 252 -40.36 56.60 -19.89
CA GLU A 252 -40.53 57.49 -18.73
C GLU A 252 -41.77 57.08 -17.94
N VAL A 253 -41.65 57.04 -16.61
CA VAL A 253 -42.79 56.82 -15.71
C VAL A 253 -43.64 58.09 -15.80
N ASP A 254 -44.84 57.97 -16.35
CA ASP A 254 -45.80 59.08 -16.43
C ASP A 254 -46.21 59.45 -14.99
N ASP A 255 -45.71 60.59 -14.50
CA ASP A 255 -46.05 61.13 -13.18
C ASP A 255 -47.50 61.65 -13.21
N TYR A 256 -48.44 60.84 -12.71
CA TYR A 256 -49.82 61.23 -12.39
C TYR A 256 -50.08 61.28 -10.89
#